data_AF-A0A2R6VYY1-F1
#
_entry.id   AF-A0A2R6VYY1-F1
#
_cell.length_a   1.000
_cell.length_b   1.000
_cell.length_c   1.000
_cell.angle_alpha   90.00
_cell.angle_beta   90.00
_cell.angle_gamma   90.00
#
_symmetry.space_group_name_H-M   'P 1'
#
loop_
_entity.id
_entity.type
_entity.pdbx_description
1 polymer ?
#
loop_
_entity_poly.entity_id
_entity_poly.type
_entity_poly.pdbx_seq_one_letter_code
_entity_poly.pdbx_strand_id
1 'polypeptide(L)'
;MALMSAAAYISLLCACSLMLTSYVEAFNSVLLQGSTMFPGQYLFQGPYQFKMQEDCNLVLYKNGQPLWASNTGGLGRDCEFRLKKNGNAVLYTGYDNALFESKTADMNNGAHYIIMQCDGNVVMYTAEGSPIWATMTNGKVQVIDLGTPPTPTVNSTSSAVIKSVRGGRSQ
;
A
#
# COMPACT_ATOMS: atom_id res chain seq x y z
N MET A 1 -60.58 1.32 -33.24
CA MET A 1 -59.62 0.61 -34.10
C MET A 1 -58.99 1.67 -34.99
N ALA A 2 -57.65 1.76 -35.02
CA ALA A 2 -56.81 2.71 -35.78
C ALA A 2 -56.91 4.20 -35.34
N LEU A 3 -55.86 5.03 -35.19
CA LEU A 3 -54.42 4.96 -35.52
C LEU A 3 -53.65 6.03 -34.69
N MET A 4 -52.36 5.78 -34.48
CA MET A 4 -51.34 6.66 -33.86
C MET A 4 -51.01 7.88 -34.77
N SER A 5 -50.86 9.09 -34.20
CA SER A 5 -49.61 9.88 -34.03
C SER A 5 -49.15 10.82 -35.16
N ALA A 6 -48.84 12.09 -34.81
CA ALA A 6 -47.67 12.89 -35.23
C ALA A 6 -47.76 14.30 -34.59
N ALA A 7 -47.03 14.60 -33.51
CA ALA A 7 -45.66 15.16 -33.47
C ALA A 7 -45.63 16.70 -33.37
N ALA A 8 -45.14 17.22 -32.24
CA ALA A 8 -44.56 18.56 -32.15
C ALA A 8 -43.35 18.50 -31.19
N TYR A 9 -42.17 18.70 -31.78
CA TYR A 9 -40.87 18.74 -31.12
C TYR A 9 -40.77 20.00 -30.24
N ILE A 10 -40.39 19.85 -28.97
CA ILE A 10 -39.77 20.94 -28.21
C ILE A 10 -38.31 20.56 -28.02
N SER A 11 -37.48 21.25 -28.80
CA SER A 11 -36.02 21.26 -28.73
C SER A 11 -35.54 21.65 -27.33
N LEU A 12 -34.93 20.71 -26.60
CA LEU A 12 -34.19 20.99 -25.37
C LEU A 12 -32.69 20.92 -25.66
N LEU A 13 -32.11 22.04 -26.07
CA LEU A 13 -30.67 22.22 -26.06
C LEU A 13 -30.26 23.02 -24.82
N CYS A 14 -29.27 22.47 -24.12
CA CYS A 14 -28.20 23.19 -23.46
C CYS A 14 -28.58 24.11 -22.28
N ALA A 15 -28.50 23.58 -21.07
CA ALA A 15 -27.82 24.29 -19.99
C ALA A 15 -27.31 23.30 -18.93
N CYS A 16 -25.99 23.21 -18.86
CA CYS A 16 -25.26 22.99 -17.62
C CYS A 16 -25.62 21.72 -16.83
N SER A 17 -25.22 20.58 -17.35
CA SER A 17 -24.63 19.57 -16.47
C SER A 17 -23.23 19.32 -16.97
N LEU A 18 -22.41 20.38 -16.93
CA LEU A 18 -20.99 20.24 -16.60
C LEU A 18 -20.91 19.67 -15.17
N MET A 19 -21.42 18.46 -14.97
CA MET A 19 -20.72 17.54 -14.10
C MET A 19 -19.47 17.23 -14.91
N LEU A 20 -18.48 18.12 -14.81
CA LEU A 20 -17.12 17.66 -14.69
C LEU A 20 -17.20 16.71 -13.49
N THR A 21 -17.53 15.44 -13.75
CA THR A 21 -17.16 14.39 -12.81
C THR A 21 -15.66 14.49 -12.84
N SER A 22 -15.11 15.29 -11.92
CA SER A 22 -13.72 15.18 -11.53
C SER A 22 -13.56 13.70 -11.26
N TYR A 23 -12.93 13.00 -12.19
CA TYR A 23 -12.52 11.64 -12.00
C TYR A 23 -11.44 11.75 -10.93
N VAL A 24 -11.87 11.75 -9.66
CA VAL A 24 -10.97 11.42 -8.59
C VAL A 24 -10.63 9.99 -8.88
N GLU A 25 -9.44 9.76 -9.46
CA GLU A 25 -8.89 8.42 -9.47
C GLU A 25 -8.91 7.98 -8.00
N ALA A 26 -9.81 7.06 -7.67
CA ALA A 26 -9.88 6.49 -6.34
C ALA A 26 -8.66 5.58 -6.23
N PHE A 27 -7.50 6.19 -5.97
CA PHE A 27 -6.30 5.42 -5.69
C PHE A 27 -6.57 4.64 -4.41
N ASN A 28 -6.43 3.32 -4.49
CA ASN A 28 -6.70 2.47 -3.35
C ASN A 28 -5.57 2.64 -2.33
N SER A 29 -5.88 3.11 -1.12
CA SER A 29 -4.91 3.18 -0.04
C SER A 29 -4.74 1.84 0.69
N VAL A 30 -5.56 0.83 0.36
CA VAL A 30 -5.66 -0.44 1.08
C VAL A 30 -5.45 -1.65 0.15
N LEU A 31 -4.55 -2.56 0.52
CA LEU A 31 -4.47 -3.90 -0.06
C LEU A 31 -5.17 -4.89 0.87
N LEU A 32 -6.25 -5.52 0.41
CA LEU A 32 -6.98 -6.52 1.18
C LEU A 32 -6.30 -7.89 1.12
N GLN A 33 -6.54 -8.71 2.14
CA GLN A 33 -6.09 -10.10 2.16
C GLN A 33 -6.60 -10.87 0.93
N GLY A 34 -5.73 -11.71 0.37
CA GLY A 34 -5.97 -12.44 -0.87
C GLY A 34 -5.74 -11.62 -2.14
N SER A 35 -5.38 -10.34 -2.02
CA SER A 35 -5.09 -9.47 -3.16
C SER A 35 -3.60 -9.39 -3.49
N THR A 36 -3.32 -8.95 -4.72
CA THR A 36 -1.98 -8.82 -5.29
C THR A 36 -1.79 -7.42 -5.85
N MET A 37 -0.61 -6.83 -5.62
CA MET A 37 -0.10 -5.71 -6.41
C MET A 37 0.89 -6.23 -7.45
N PHE A 38 0.58 -6.01 -8.72
CA PHE A 38 1.44 -6.28 -9.87
C PHE A 38 2.42 -5.12 -10.11
N PRO A 39 3.46 -5.32 -10.95
CA PRO A 39 4.38 -4.26 -11.33
C PRO A 39 3.66 -3.00 -11.80
N GLY A 40 4.15 -1.84 -11.36
CA GLY A 40 3.58 -0.54 -11.67
C GLY A 40 2.44 -0.12 -10.74
N GLN A 41 1.78 -1.05 -10.05
CA GLN A 41 0.69 -0.75 -9.12
C GLN A 41 1.21 -0.25 -7.77
N TYR A 42 0.37 0.54 -7.09
CA TYR A 42 0.72 1.15 -5.81
C TYR A 42 -0.51 1.41 -4.94
N LEU A 43 -0.27 1.46 -3.63
CA LEU A 43 -1.18 2.11 -2.68
C LEU A 43 -0.83 3.60 -2.58
N PHE A 44 -1.83 4.46 -2.45
CA PHE A 44 -1.63 5.91 -2.45
C PHE A 44 -2.32 6.59 -1.28
N GLN A 45 -1.66 7.57 -0.67
CA GLN A 45 -2.29 8.48 0.29
C GLN A 45 -1.55 9.82 0.31
N GLY A 46 -2.15 10.86 -0.26
CA GLY A 46 -1.55 12.20 -0.30
C GLY A 46 -0.20 12.20 -1.04
N PRO A 47 0.92 12.60 -0.41
CA PRO A 47 2.23 12.60 -1.07
C PRO A 47 2.87 11.20 -1.16
N TYR A 48 2.26 10.17 -0.55
CA TYR A 48 2.87 8.86 -0.35
C TYR A 48 2.39 7.81 -1.35
N GLN A 49 3.33 6.99 -1.83
CA GLN A 49 3.09 5.87 -2.74
C GLN A 49 3.83 4.62 -2.26
N PHE A 50 3.11 3.54 -1.95
CA PHE A 50 3.72 2.23 -1.71
C PHE A 50 3.61 1.38 -2.97
N LYS A 51 4.69 1.27 -3.73
CA LYS A 51 4.69 0.82 -5.12
C LYS A 51 5.46 -0.47 -5.32
N MET A 52 4.84 -1.42 -6.02
CA MET A 52 5.54 -2.57 -6.60
C MET A 52 6.16 -2.14 -7.93
N GLN A 53 7.48 -2.07 -8.01
CA GLN A 53 8.21 -1.61 -9.19
C GLN A 53 8.43 -2.76 -10.19
N GLU A 54 8.70 -2.40 -11.45
CA GLU A 54 8.99 -3.36 -12.54
C GLU A 54 10.32 -4.11 -12.35
N ASP A 55 11.25 -3.52 -11.61
CA ASP A 55 12.55 -4.10 -11.30
C ASP A 55 12.53 -5.06 -10.10
N CYS A 56 11.35 -5.49 -9.64
CA CYS A 56 11.17 -6.34 -8.46
C CYS A 56 11.52 -5.70 -7.11
N ASN A 57 11.49 -4.38 -7.02
CA ASN A 57 11.60 -3.67 -5.75
C ASN A 57 10.22 -3.20 -5.25
N LEU A 58 9.99 -3.29 -3.94
CA LEU A 58 8.79 -2.74 -3.29
C LEU A 58 9.21 -1.52 -2.49
N VAL A 59 8.71 -0.33 -2.87
CA VAL A 59 9.25 0.95 -2.37
C VAL A 59 8.13 1.86 -1.91
N LEU A 60 8.34 2.46 -0.74
CA LEU A 60 7.54 3.57 -0.24
C LEU A 60 8.19 4.88 -0.66
N TYR A 61 7.46 5.71 -1.39
CA TYR A 61 7.87 7.04 -1.81
C TYR A 61 7.09 8.13 -1.07
N LYS A 62 7.71 9.32 -0.96
CA LYS A 62 7.06 10.60 -0.66
C LYS A 62 7.47 11.61 -1.74
N ASN A 63 6.53 12.09 -2.56
CA ASN A 63 6.82 13.00 -3.67
C ASN A 63 7.96 12.50 -4.58
N GLY A 64 7.95 11.20 -4.91
CA GLY A 64 8.98 10.56 -5.74
C GLY A 64 10.30 10.25 -5.03
N GLN A 65 10.49 10.66 -3.77
CA GLN A 65 11.69 10.34 -2.98
C GLN A 65 11.48 9.06 -2.15
N PRO A 66 12.38 8.08 -2.19
CA PRO A 66 12.21 6.83 -1.44
C PRO A 66 12.39 7.05 0.07
N LEU A 67 11.47 6.50 0.87
CA LEU A 67 11.52 6.51 2.34
C LEU A 67 11.85 5.13 2.93
N TRP A 68 11.45 4.06 2.24
CA TRP A 68 11.70 2.67 2.61
C TRP A 68 11.69 1.81 1.34
N ALA A 69 12.48 0.74 1.32
CA ALA A 69 12.49 -0.24 0.23
C ALA A 69 12.72 -1.66 0.77
N SER A 70 12.20 -2.66 0.07
CA SER A 70 12.52 -4.07 0.30
C SER A 70 13.98 -4.40 -0.05
N ASN A 71 14.64 -3.55 -0.86
CA ASN A 71 15.99 -3.72 -1.38
C ASN A 71 16.15 -4.99 -2.22
N THR A 72 15.12 -5.27 -3.04
CA THR A 72 15.05 -6.47 -3.90
C THR A 72 15.13 -6.15 -5.40
N GLY A 73 15.45 -4.90 -5.73
CA GLY A 73 15.60 -4.43 -7.11
C GLY A 73 16.64 -5.23 -7.89
N GLY A 74 16.28 -5.67 -9.10
CA GLY A 74 17.13 -6.45 -9.99
C GLY A 74 17.31 -7.93 -9.58
N LEU A 75 16.69 -8.39 -8.50
CA LEU A 75 16.83 -9.78 -8.03
C LEU A 75 15.87 -10.76 -8.73
N GLY A 76 15.05 -10.30 -9.67
CA GLY A 76 14.08 -11.13 -10.39
C GLY A 76 13.42 -10.41 -11.56
N ARG A 77 12.37 -11.04 -12.10
CA ARG A 77 11.47 -10.46 -13.10
C ARG A 77 10.02 -10.92 -12.85
N ASP A 78 9.07 -10.21 -13.47
CA ASP A 78 7.64 -10.52 -13.40
C ASP A 78 7.13 -10.63 -11.96
N CYS A 79 7.66 -9.77 -11.09
CA CYS A 79 7.45 -9.85 -9.65
C CYS A 79 6.10 -9.27 -9.22
N GLU A 80 5.61 -9.74 -8.08
CA GLU A 80 4.33 -9.31 -7.55
C GLU A 80 4.34 -9.39 -6.03
N PHE A 81 3.57 -8.50 -5.40
CA PHE A 81 3.45 -8.43 -3.96
C PHE A 81 2.05 -8.88 -3.54
N ARG A 82 1.97 -9.97 -2.78
CA ARG A 82 0.72 -10.61 -2.37
C ARG A 82 0.53 -10.48 -0.87
N LEU A 83 -0.66 -10.06 -0.42
CA LEU A 83 -1.09 -10.32 0.95
C LEU A 83 -1.84 -11.65 0.97
N LYS A 84 -1.22 -12.71 1.50
CA LYS A 84 -1.77 -14.06 1.48
C LYS A 84 -2.89 -14.24 2.51
N LYS A 85 -3.72 -15.27 2.32
CA LYS A 85 -4.83 -15.64 3.23
C LYS A 85 -4.40 -15.99 4.66
N ASN A 86 -3.16 -16.41 4.86
CA ASN A 86 -2.60 -16.64 6.20
C ASN A 86 -2.02 -15.36 6.82
N GLY A 87 -2.19 -14.19 6.19
CA GLY A 87 -1.72 -12.91 6.69
C GLY A 87 -0.23 -12.63 6.52
N ASN A 88 0.51 -13.46 5.78
CA ASN A 88 1.88 -13.12 5.37
C ASN A 88 1.84 -12.27 4.08
N ALA A 89 2.55 -11.16 4.07
CA ALA A 89 2.76 -10.38 2.86
C ALA A 89 4.10 -10.76 2.25
N VAL A 90 4.10 -11.13 0.97
CA VAL A 90 5.27 -11.69 0.30
C VAL A 90 5.44 -11.05 -1.06
N LEU A 91 6.68 -10.66 -1.37
CA LEU A 91 7.10 -10.28 -2.70
C LEU A 91 7.67 -11.53 -3.38
N TYR A 92 7.02 -11.99 -4.44
CA TYR A 92 7.46 -13.12 -5.24
C TYR A 92 8.03 -12.65 -6.59
N THR A 93 8.99 -13.41 -7.11
CA THR A 93 9.29 -13.41 -8.55
C THR A 93 8.21 -14.14 -9.34
N GLY A 94 8.18 -13.98 -10.66
CA GLY A 94 7.28 -14.74 -11.54
C GLY A 94 7.50 -16.26 -11.54
N TYR A 95 8.54 -16.75 -10.85
CA TYR A 95 8.83 -18.18 -10.65
C TYR A 95 8.52 -18.66 -9.22
N ASP A 96 7.69 -17.92 -8.48
CA ASP A 96 7.29 -18.21 -7.10
C ASP A 96 8.45 -18.25 -6.06
N ASN A 97 9.62 -17.72 -6.39
CA ASN A 97 10.68 -17.48 -5.39
C ASN A 97 10.37 -16.22 -4.58
N ALA A 98 10.39 -16.32 -3.25
CA ALA A 98 10.17 -15.19 -2.35
C ALA A 98 11.45 -14.32 -2.24
N LEU A 99 11.31 -13.00 -2.45
CA LEU A 99 12.38 -12.03 -2.28
C LEU A 99 12.26 -11.23 -0.97
N PHE A 100 11.03 -11.02 -0.48
CA PHE A 100 10.74 -10.35 0.78
C PHE A 100 9.53 -11.00 1.45
N GLU A 101 9.55 -11.10 2.78
CA GLU A 101 8.42 -11.55 3.59
C GLU A 101 8.23 -10.66 4.82
N SER A 102 6.99 -10.30 5.14
CA SER A 102 6.65 -9.58 6.38
C SER A 102 6.84 -10.44 7.63
N LYS A 103 6.88 -11.76 7.48
CA LYS A 103 6.96 -12.76 8.56
C LYS A 103 5.78 -12.66 9.53
N THR A 104 4.58 -12.38 9.01
CA THR A 104 3.35 -12.20 9.81
C THR A 104 2.33 -13.33 9.65
N ALA A 105 2.74 -14.46 9.05
CA ALA A 105 1.90 -15.64 8.89
C ALA A 105 1.28 -16.05 10.24
N ASP A 106 -0.05 -16.11 10.29
CA ASP A 106 -0.86 -16.57 11.43
C ASP A 106 -0.62 -15.81 12.76
N MET A 107 0.13 -14.70 12.72
CA MET A 107 0.38 -13.85 13.88
C MET A 107 -0.90 -13.10 14.25
N ASN A 108 -1.48 -13.42 15.41
CA ASN A 108 -2.72 -12.81 15.89
C ASN A 108 -3.84 -12.85 14.84
N ASN A 109 -4.12 -14.04 14.28
CA ASN A 109 -5.06 -14.24 13.16
C ASN A 109 -4.61 -13.64 11.81
N GLY A 110 -3.35 -13.20 11.71
CA GLY A 110 -2.72 -12.75 10.47
C GLY A 110 -3.24 -11.38 9.98
N ALA A 111 -2.46 -10.75 9.10
CA ALA A 111 -2.89 -9.50 8.48
C ALA A 111 -4.09 -9.74 7.55
N HIS A 112 -5.10 -8.91 7.72
CA HIS A 112 -6.30 -8.86 6.88
C HIS A 112 -6.24 -7.72 5.87
N TYR A 113 -5.42 -6.70 6.13
CA TYR A 113 -5.18 -5.63 5.16
C TYR A 113 -3.84 -4.94 5.43
N ILE A 114 -3.33 -4.29 4.38
CA ILE A 114 -2.20 -3.36 4.40
C ILE A 114 -2.75 -2.00 4.03
N ILE A 115 -2.39 -0.95 4.75
CA ILE A 115 -2.85 0.42 4.47
C ILE A 115 -1.67 1.39 4.37
N MET A 116 -1.70 2.26 3.35
CA MET A 116 -0.88 3.46 3.26
C MET A 116 -1.56 4.57 4.08
N GLN A 117 -1.01 4.89 5.24
CA GLN A 117 -1.58 5.87 6.17
C GLN A 117 -1.19 7.30 5.81
N CYS A 118 -1.99 8.27 6.26
CA CYS A 118 -1.78 9.70 5.97
C CYS A 118 -0.53 10.30 6.65
N ASP A 119 0.01 9.62 7.66
CA ASP A 119 1.22 10.00 8.39
C ASP A 119 2.52 9.53 7.70
N GLY A 120 2.40 8.80 6.58
CA GLY A 120 3.52 8.26 5.83
C GLY A 120 3.96 6.86 6.24
N ASN A 121 3.19 6.15 7.08
CA ASN A 121 3.46 4.77 7.44
C ASN A 121 2.68 3.78 6.55
N VAL A 122 3.29 2.64 6.23
CA VAL A 122 2.57 1.49 5.69
C VAL A 122 2.44 0.47 6.80
N VAL A 123 1.22 0.06 7.12
CA VAL A 123 0.93 -0.79 8.28
C VAL A 123 0.05 -1.96 7.87
N MET A 124 0.38 -3.14 8.40
CA MET A 124 -0.43 -4.35 8.28
C MET A 124 -1.24 -4.56 9.56
N TYR A 125 -2.54 -4.76 9.41
CA TYR A 125 -3.48 -4.92 10.51
C TYR A 125 -4.21 -6.25 10.46
N THR A 126 -4.53 -6.80 11.63
CA THR A 126 -5.48 -7.93 11.77
C THR A 126 -6.92 -7.48 11.51
N ALA A 127 -7.87 -8.42 11.44
CA ALA A 127 -9.29 -8.12 11.29
C ALA A 127 -9.84 -7.22 12.40
N GLU A 128 -9.30 -7.37 13.61
CA GLU A 128 -9.67 -6.63 14.81
C GLU A 128 -8.99 -5.26 14.90
N GLY A 129 -8.20 -4.86 13.89
CA GLY A 129 -7.53 -3.57 13.83
C GLY A 129 -6.26 -3.48 14.68
N SER A 130 -5.66 -4.61 15.05
CA SER A 130 -4.35 -4.62 15.73
C SER A 130 -3.20 -4.54 14.73
N PRO A 131 -2.23 -3.61 14.87
CA PRO A 131 -1.09 -3.54 13.96
C PRO A 131 -0.10 -4.67 14.28
N ILE A 132 0.39 -5.37 13.25
CA ILE A 132 1.33 -6.50 13.41
C ILE A 132 2.64 -6.33 12.63
N TRP A 133 2.68 -5.39 11.68
CA TRP A 133 3.90 -5.00 10.97
C TRP A 133 3.78 -3.56 10.46
N ALA A 134 4.89 -2.84 10.37
CA ALA A 134 4.94 -1.49 9.80
C ALA A 134 6.31 -1.17 9.18
N THR A 135 6.34 -0.24 8.22
CA THR A 135 7.59 0.31 7.65
C THR A 135 8.35 1.24 8.61
N MET A 136 7.70 1.70 9.69
CA MET A 136 8.25 2.65 10.67
C MET A 136 8.70 3.96 10.02
N THR A 137 7.84 4.49 9.13
CA THR A 137 8.09 5.72 8.36
C THR A 137 7.16 6.87 8.75
N ASN A 138 6.30 6.68 9.76
CA ASN A 138 5.46 7.74 10.33
C ASN A 138 6.31 8.95 10.72
N GLY A 139 5.90 10.14 10.27
CA GLY A 139 6.56 11.39 10.66
C GLY A 139 7.99 11.59 10.12
N LYS A 140 8.50 10.71 9.24
CA LYS A 140 9.77 10.95 8.55
C LYS A 140 9.58 12.10 7.54
N VAL A 141 9.92 13.31 7.98
CA VAL A 141 10.21 14.43 7.09
C VAL A 141 11.66 14.28 6.67
N GLN A 142 11.90 13.98 5.39
CA GLN A 142 13.24 14.10 4.82
C GLN A 142 13.62 15.58 4.88
N VAL A 143 14.61 15.94 5.71
CA VAL A 143 15.34 17.20 5.54
C VAL A 143 16.07 17.06 4.21
N ILE A 144 15.84 17.98 3.28
CA ILE A 144 16.56 17.98 2.00
C ILE A 144 18.03 18.27 2.32
N ASP A 145 18.86 17.22 2.40
CA ASP A 145 20.31 17.37 2.42
C ASP A 145 20.77 17.68 0.99
N LEU A 146 21.21 18.92 0.76
CA LEU A 146 21.68 19.42 -0.53
C LEU A 146 23.12 18.99 -0.87
N GLY A 147 23.67 17.97 -0.21
CA GLY A 147 24.71 17.15 -0.81
C GLY A 147 25.85 16.78 0.12
N THR A 148 25.84 15.54 0.61
CA THR A 148 27.05 14.72 0.72
C THR A 148 26.76 13.28 0.28
N PRO A 149 27.71 12.57 -0.37
CA PRO A 149 27.49 11.20 -0.85
C PRO A 149 27.13 10.26 0.31
N PRO A 150 26.10 9.39 0.18
CA PRO A 150 25.71 8.50 1.26
C PRO A 150 26.83 7.51 1.53
N THR A 151 27.52 7.72 2.65
CA THR A 151 28.31 6.66 3.29
C THR A 151 27.30 5.73 3.95
N PRO A 152 27.37 4.41 3.74
CA PRO A 152 26.42 3.48 4.34
C PRO A 152 26.58 3.50 5.86
N THR A 153 25.64 4.15 6.56
CA THR A 153 25.53 4.05 8.01
C THR A 153 24.86 2.73 8.38
N VAL A 154 25.61 1.95 9.16
CA VAL A 154 25.32 0.60 9.60
C VAL A 154 24.01 0.52 10.41
N ASN A 155 23.18 -0.46 10.03
CA ASN A 155 22.11 -1.13 10.78
C ASN A 155 21.87 -0.70 12.23
N SER A 156 20.64 -0.27 12.52
CA SER A 156 19.98 -0.62 13.78
C SER A 156 19.04 -1.81 13.54
N THR A 157 19.50 -2.99 13.92
CA THR A 157 18.67 -4.16 14.16
C THR A 157 17.61 -3.81 15.20
N SER A 158 16.33 -3.91 14.86
CA SER A 158 15.25 -4.05 15.84
C SER A 158 14.24 -5.08 15.38
N SER A 159 14.62 -6.34 15.51
CA SER A 159 13.65 -7.39 15.84
C SER A 159 13.15 -7.11 17.25
N ALA A 160 12.13 -6.27 17.39
CA ALA A 160 11.39 -6.13 18.65
C ALA A 160 9.99 -6.67 18.44
N VAL A 161 9.85 -7.96 18.75
CA VAL A 161 8.58 -8.63 18.99
C VAL A 161 7.83 -7.83 20.05
N ILE A 162 6.65 -7.28 19.72
CA ILE A 162 5.72 -6.79 20.74
C ILE A 162 5.20 -8.01 21.50
N LYS A 163 5.83 -8.35 22.63
CA LYS A 163 5.19 -9.16 23.66
C LYS A 163 4.53 -8.22 24.65
N SER A 164 3.21 -8.15 24.61
CA SER A 164 2.43 -7.65 25.74
C SER A 164 1.92 -8.82 26.60
N VAL A 165 1.64 -8.48 27.86
CA VAL A 165 0.85 -9.17 28.91
C VAL A 165 1.59 -10.17 29.83
N ARG A 166 1.74 -9.81 31.12
CA ARG A 166 0.90 -10.30 32.24
C ARG A 166 1.25 -9.61 33.58
N GLY A 167 0.22 -9.31 34.36
CA GLY A 167 0.31 -8.69 35.68
C GLY A 167 0.76 -9.62 36.79
N GLY A 168 1.07 -9.02 37.93
CA GLY A 168 1.38 -9.68 39.20
C GLY A 168 1.25 -8.70 40.37
N ARG A 169 0.26 -8.96 41.24
CA ARG A 169 0.06 -8.35 42.56
C ARG A 169 1.33 -8.43 43.42
N SER A 170 1.61 -7.38 44.19
CA SER A 170 2.45 -7.48 45.39
C SER A 170 1.56 -7.57 46.63
N GLN A 171 1.92 -8.50 47.52
CA GLN A 171 1.55 -8.54 48.93
C GLN A 171 2.01 -7.27 49.65
#